data_AF-G2Y2K8-F1
#
_entry.id   AF-G2Y2K8-F1
#
_cell.length_a   1.000
_cell.length_b   1.000
_cell.length_c   1.000
_cell.angle_alpha   90.00
_cell.angle_beta   90.00
_cell.angle_gamma   90.00
#
_symmetry.space_group_name_H-M   'P 1'
#
loop_
_entity.id
_entity.type
_entity.pdbx_description
1 polymer ?
#
loop_
_entity_poly.entity_id
_entity_poly.type
_entity_poly.pdbx_seq_one_letter_code
_entity_poly.pdbx_strand_id
1 'polypeptide(L)'
;MAAHALESRFERMSVNDENDPGEGKKYMAKIASTTSSSTQLSQNANRANLLKMALQNKNTVNTITTVAGSSQEPASPSRKPTTSYRDSEQAVRIERKSNPMYQEPAPVKQFHLGMFEIGRPLGKGKFGRVYLARERSTGFVCALKVLHKNEIQKGKVEKQVRREIEIQSNLRHPNILQLYGHFHDSKRVFLILEFAGKGELYKHLRRETKFPEWKAAHYIAQMAAALKYLHKKHVMHRDIKPENILVGIHGELKIADFGWSVHAPNGRRNTMCGTLDYLPPEMLQSNSNYYNEKVDLWSLGVLMYEFLVGEAPFEDTVVMTHRRIARCEMTIPGFVSSEAKDLIKRLLVLDPEKRIPLEQVEKHPWIIKHCVKGERASMRDSKSTGSKSPLESSKTPLETREE
;
A
#
# COMPACT_ATOMS: atom_id res chain seq x y z
N MET A 1 -10.25 -24.01 24.75
CA MET A 1 -9.17 -24.84 24.17
C MET A 1 -8.65 -24.35 22.81
N ALA A 2 -9.50 -23.96 21.85
CA ALA A 2 -9.04 -23.51 20.51
C ALA A 2 -8.17 -22.24 20.49
N ALA A 3 -8.42 -21.26 21.38
CA ALA A 3 -7.62 -20.03 21.46
C ALA A 3 -6.19 -20.29 21.97
N HIS A 4 -6.01 -21.20 22.93
CA HIS A 4 -4.70 -21.56 23.49
C HIS A 4 -3.82 -22.29 22.47
N ALA A 5 -4.41 -23.19 21.68
CA ALA A 5 -3.72 -23.88 20.58
C ALA A 5 -3.30 -22.92 19.45
N LEU A 6 -4.11 -21.89 19.16
CA LEU A 6 -3.77 -20.82 18.21
C LEU A 6 -2.64 -19.93 18.73
N GLU A 7 -2.68 -19.55 20.01
CA GLU A 7 -1.61 -18.77 20.67
C GLU A 7 -0.27 -19.54 20.63
N SER A 8 -0.28 -20.82 20.99
CA SER A 8 0.90 -21.69 20.90
C SER A 8 1.41 -21.88 19.47
N ARG A 9 0.53 -21.86 18.45
CA ARG A 9 0.94 -21.91 17.04
C ARG A 9 1.58 -20.59 16.60
N PHE A 10 1.06 -19.44 17.05
CA PHE A 10 1.68 -18.13 16.83
C PHE A 10 3.05 -18.02 17.50
N GLU A 11 3.18 -18.48 18.74
CA GLU A 11 4.45 -18.49 19.48
C GLU A 11 5.47 -19.43 18.85
N ARG A 12 5.10 -20.67 18.49
CA ARG A 12 6.01 -21.61 17.80
C ARG A 12 6.48 -21.09 16.44
N MET A 13 5.63 -20.38 15.68
CA MET A 13 6.05 -19.70 14.43
C MET A 13 6.90 -18.43 14.68
N SER A 14 7.00 -17.96 15.92
CA SER A 14 7.85 -16.84 16.31
C SER A 14 9.20 -17.27 16.90
N VAL A 15 9.30 -18.49 17.45
CA VAL A 15 10.47 -18.98 18.20
C VAL A 15 11.47 -19.76 17.33
N ASN A 16 11.05 -20.34 16.20
CA ASN A 16 11.93 -21.14 15.34
C ASN A 16 12.91 -20.34 14.45
N ASP A 17 13.21 -19.09 14.79
CA ASP A 17 14.06 -18.17 13.98
C ASP A 17 15.25 -17.60 14.78
N GLU A 18 15.65 -18.25 15.89
CA GLU A 18 16.95 -17.97 16.51
C GLU A 18 18.06 -18.76 15.81
N ASN A 19 18.60 -18.18 14.73
CA ASN A 19 19.96 -18.46 14.29
C ASN A 19 20.84 -17.28 14.74
N ASP A 20 21.39 -17.42 15.94
CA ASP A 20 22.49 -16.64 16.51
C ASP A 20 23.82 -17.17 15.95
N PRO A 21 24.73 -16.34 15.40
CA PRO A 21 26.12 -16.71 15.27
C PRO A 21 26.90 -16.18 16.47
N GLY A 22 27.05 -17.03 17.49
CA GLY A 22 27.93 -16.81 18.63
C GLY A 22 29.42 -17.02 18.32
N GLU A 23 30.21 -16.08 18.83
CA GLU A 23 31.59 -16.16 19.34
C GLU A 23 32.77 -16.67 18.47
N GLY A 24 33.72 -15.76 18.26
CA GLY A 24 35.15 -16.06 18.06
C GLY A 24 36.02 -15.03 18.80
N LYS A 25 36.74 -15.47 19.85
CA LYS A 25 37.56 -14.65 20.76
C LYS A 25 38.86 -14.12 20.13
N LYS A 26 39.18 -12.87 20.52
CA LYS A 26 40.49 -12.24 20.87
C LYS A 26 41.77 -12.70 20.14
N TYR A 27 42.46 -11.74 19.51
CA TYR A 27 43.91 -11.49 19.71
C TYR A 27 44.21 -9.97 19.58
N MET A 28 45.04 -9.47 20.50
CA MET A 28 45.57 -8.10 20.52
C MET A 28 46.65 -7.89 19.43
N ALA A 29 46.73 -6.67 18.87
CA ALA A 29 47.96 -5.88 18.87
C ALA A 29 47.70 -4.43 18.39
N LYS A 30 48.29 -3.51 19.15
CA LYS A 30 48.43 -2.06 18.93
C LYS A 30 49.49 -1.82 17.84
N ILE A 31 49.34 -0.81 16.98
CA ILE A 31 50.41 0.10 16.49
C ILE A 31 49.79 1.26 15.70
N ALA A 32 50.48 2.39 15.76
CA ALA A 32 50.05 3.75 15.50
C ALA A 32 50.16 4.22 14.03
N SER A 33 49.45 5.32 13.77
CA SER A 33 49.66 6.42 12.82
C SER A 33 50.83 6.35 11.81
N THR A 34 50.54 6.52 10.51
CA THR A 34 51.15 7.59 9.66
C THR A 34 50.46 7.75 8.28
N THR A 35 50.29 9.02 7.91
CA THR A 35 50.28 9.73 6.61
C THR A 35 50.06 9.07 5.23
N SER A 36 49.14 9.71 4.49
CA SER A 36 49.20 10.22 3.09
C SER A 36 49.22 9.30 1.84
N SER A 37 48.39 9.75 0.89
CA SER A 37 48.53 9.79 -0.58
C SER A 37 47.80 8.76 -1.45
N SER A 38 46.84 9.32 -2.20
CA SER A 38 46.36 9.03 -3.56
C SER A 38 46.81 7.76 -4.28
N THR A 39 45.82 7.01 -4.80
CA THR A 39 45.79 6.58 -6.21
C THR A 39 44.39 6.12 -6.61
N GLN A 40 43.98 6.54 -7.80
CA GLN A 40 42.77 6.09 -8.49
C GLN A 40 42.85 4.59 -8.76
N LEU A 41 41.73 3.87 -8.63
CA LEU A 41 41.42 2.69 -9.43
C LEU A 41 39.89 2.47 -9.45
N SER A 42 39.38 2.44 -10.67
CA SER A 42 38.19 1.74 -11.15
C SER A 42 37.54 0.76 -10.17
N GLN A 43 36.22 0.85 -9.98
CA GLN A 43 35.35 -0.33 -9.85
C GLN A 43 33.87 0.04 -10.02
N ASN A 44 33.37 -0.26 -11.22
CA ASN A 44 31.97 -0.54 -11.49
C ASN A 44 31.73 -2.01 -11.12
N ALA A 45 31.05 -2.28 -10.01
CA ALA A 45 30.25 -3.47 -9.71
C ALA A 45 29.87 -3.45 -8.22
N ASN A 46 28.66 -3.89 -7.88
CA ASN A 46 28.07 -4.00 -6.54
C ASN A 46 27.38 -2.75 -5.97
N ARG A 47 26.37 -2.23 -6.69
CA ARG A 47 25.40 -1.27 -6.13
C ARG A 47 23.99 -1.85 -5.89
N ALA A 48 23.88 -3.16 -5.73
CA ALA A 48 22.63 -3.79 -5.30
C ALA A 48 22.69 -4.06 -3.79
N ASN A 49 22.22 -3.11 -2.97
CA ASN A 49 21.70 -3.29 -1.59
C ASN A 49 21.54 -1.97 -0.81
N LEU A 50 21.26 -0.83 -1.46
CA LEU A 50 20.86 0.36 -0.72
C LEU A 50 19.42 0.19 -0.23
N LEU A 51 19.26 -0.03 1.08
CA LEU A 51 17.98 0.05 1.76
C LEU A 51 17.41 1.45 1.54
N LYS A 52 16.28 1.56 0.84
CA LYS A 52 15.58 2.83 0.66
C LYS A 52 15.19 3.42 2.03
N MET A 53 15.64 4.64 2.31
CA MET A 53 15.54 5.25 3.64
C MET A 53 14.21 5.99 3.81
N ALA A 54 13.39 5.55 4.76
CA ALA A 54 12.16 6.24 5.15
C ALA A 54 12.49 7.41 6.09
N LEU A 55 12.04 8.63 5.75
CA LEU A 55 12.15 9.80 6.61
C LEU A 55 10.96 9.84 7.59
N GLN A 56 11.24 9.90 8.90
CA GLN A 56 10.24 10.08 9.96
C GLN A 56 10.68 11.23 10.88
N ASN A 57 9.80 12.22 11.09
CA ASN A 57 10.08 13.31 12.02
C ASN A 57 9.82 12.88 13.48
N LYS A 58 10.82 13.05 14.36
CA LYS A 58 10.66 12.94 15.82
C LYS A 58 10.21 14.30 16.35
N ASN A 59 8.90 14.52 16.54
CA ASN A 59 8.43 15.79 17.11
C ASN A 59 8.72 15.88 18.62
N THR A 60 9.50 16.90 18.99
CA THR A 60 9.52 17.55 20.29
C THR A 60 8.24 18.36 20.51
N VAL A 61 7.73 18.34 21.73
CA VAL A 61 6.48 18.97 22.17
C VAL A 61 6.78 20.39 22.64
N ASN A 62 6.05 21.39 22.13
CA ASN A 62 5.91 22.68 22.80
C ASN A 62 4.50 22.79 23.40
N THR A 63 4.49 22.94 24.72
CA THR A 63 3.35 23.15 25.61
C THR A 63 2.67 24.48 25.32
N ILE A 64 1.34 24.50 25.20
CA ILE A 64 0.54 25.73 25.29
C ILE A 64 -0.58 25.52 26.30
N THR A 65 -0.61 26.46 27.23
CA THR A 65 -1.41 26.62 28.44
C THR A 65 -2.91 26.78 28.16
N THR A 66 -3.71 26.17 29.03
CA THR A 66 -5.16 26.29 29.16
C THR A 66 -5.61 27.68 29.60
N VAL A 67 -6.68 28.20 29.00
CA VAL A 67 -7.55 29.23 29.62
C VAL A 67 -9.01 28.82 29.44
N ALA A 68 -9.73 28.86 30.56
CA ALA A 68 -11.13 28.50 30.72
C ALA A 68 -12.05 29.64 30.24
N GLY A 69 -13.26 29.28 29.79
CA GLY A 69 -14.32 30.22 29.46
C GLY A 69 -15.69 29.53 29.43
N SER A 70 -16.48 29.79 30.46
CA SER A 70 -17.84 29.34 30.75
C SER A 70 -18.92 30.05 29.94
N SER A 71 -20.05 29.38 29.63
CA SER A 71 -21.43 29.90 29.47
C SER A 71 -22.38 28.72 29.15
N GLN A 72 -23.20 28.22 30.09
CA GLN A 72 -24.59 28.60 30.43
C GLN A 72 -25.65 28.25 29.37
N GLU A 73 -26.42 27.19 29.64
CA GLU A 73 -27.76 26.91 29.13
C GLU A 73 -28.84 27.59 30.01
N PRO A 74 -30.06 27.78 29.50
CA PRO A 74 -31.26 27.78 30.33
C PRO A 74 -32.28 26.69 29.94
N ALA A 75 -32.96 26.18 30.96
CA ALA A 75 -33.87 25.03 30.94
C ALA A 75 -35.38 25.38 30.90
N SER A 76 -36.20 24.33 30.67
CA SER A 76 -37.53 24.01 31.26
C SER A 76 -38.80 24.32 30.43
N PRO A 77 -39.98 23.68 30.71
CA PRO A 77 -40.27 22.56 31.64
C PRO A 77 -41.17 21.42 31.10
N SER A 78 -41.19 20.33 31.87
CA SER A 78 -42.13 19.20 31.85
C SER A 78 -43.56 19.55 32.29
N ARG A 79 -44.57 18.84 31.76
CA ARG A 79 -45.87 18.58 32.42
C ARG A 79 -46.26 17.10 32.32
N LYS A 80 -46.80 16.60 33.43
CA LYS A 80 -47.30 15.24 33.71
C LYS A 80 -48.86 15.24 33.73
N PRO A 81 -49.53 14.07 33.85
CA PRO A 81 -50.73 13.73 33.07
C PRO A 81 -52.06 13.83 33.86
N THR A 82 -53.18 13.77 33.12
CA THR A 82 -54.53 13.52 33.67
C THR A 82 -55.29 12.51 32.80
N THR A 83 -56.09 11.72 33.48
CA THR A 83 -56.79 10.50 33.03
C THR A 83 -58.26 10.72 32.66
N SER A 84 -58.75 9.79 31.82
CA SER A 84 -60.13 9.25 31.65
C SER A 84 -61.25 10.17 31.13
N TYR A 85 -61.90 9.75 30.04
CA TYR A 85 -63.31 9.28 30.01
C TYR A 85 -63.59 8.53 28.68
N ARG A 86 -64.51 7.55 28.75
CA ARG A 86 -64.98 6.65 27.68
C ARG A 86 -65.86 7.41 26.66
N ASP A 87 -65.82 7.02 25.38
CA ASP A 87 -67.00 6.42 24.74
C ASP A 87 -66.70 5.72 23.41
N SER A 88 -67.53 4.71 23.18
CA SER A 88 -67.53 3.72 22.11
C SER A 88 -68.11 4.24 20.80
N GLU A 89 -67.47 3.91 19.67
CA GLU A 89 -68.18 3.71 18.41
C GLU A 89 -67.42 2.74 17.49
N GLN A 90 -68.18 1.78 16.97
CA GLN A 90 -67.75 0.71 16.08
C GLN A 90 -67.41 1.28 14.70
N ALA A 91 -66.21 1.00 14.20
CA ALA A 91 -65.89 1.14 12.79
C ALA A 91 -65.18 -0.10 12.25
N VAL A 92 -65.66 -0.52 11.09
CA VAL A 92 -65.45 -1.80 10.43
C VAL A 92 -64.00 -2.02 9.99
N ARG A 93 -63.58 -3.26 10.19
CA ARG A 93 -62.29 -3.90 9.89
C ARG A 93 -61.84 -3.71 8.43
N ILE A 94 -60.73 -3.01 8.21
CA ILE A 94 -59.88 -3.16 7.02
C ILE A 94 -58.52 -3.65 7.50
N GLU A 95 -58.22 -4.93 7.30
CA GLU A 95 -56.91 -5.52 7.57
C GLU A 95 -55.86 -4.96 6.59
N ARG A 96 -55.22 -3.86 6.97
CA ARG A 96 -53.90 -3.51 6.42
C ARG A 96 -52.86 -4.26 7.24
N LYS A 97 -52.34 -5.37 6.69
CA LYS A 97 -51.08 -5.97 7.15
C LYS A 97 -49.97 -4.92 7.00
N SER A 98 -49.69 -4.20 8.07
CA SER A 98 -48.47 -3.40 8.18
C SER A 98 -47.30 -4.37 8.31
N ASN A 99 -46.55 -4.59 7.22
CA ASN A 99 -45.18 -5.09 7.33
C ASN A 99 -44.39 -4.07 8.15
N PRO A 100 -43.84 -4.40 9.34
CA PRO A 100 -42.78 -3.58 9.89
C PRO A 100 -41.53 -3.88 9.05
N MET A 101 -41.35 -3.14 7.95
CA MET A 101 -40.11 -3.08 7.20
C MET A 101 -39.11 -2.19 7.95
N TYR A 102 -38.78 -2.60 9.17
CA TYR A 102 -37.60 -2.16 9.89
C TYR A 102 -36.78 -3.43 10.12
N GLN A 103 -35.99 -3.79 9.11
CA GLN A 103 -34.82 -4.62 9.39
C GLN A 103 -33.94 -3.77 10.31
N GLU A 104 -33.85 -4.16 11.58
CA GLU A 104 -32.78 -3.66 12.44
C GLU A 104 -31.46 -3.80 11.68
N PRO A 105 -30.58 -2.79 11.70
CA PRO A 105 -29.26 -2.93 11.11
C PRO A 105 -28.61 -4.18 11.69
N ALA A 106 -28.26 -5.12 10.82
CA ALA A 106 -27.64 -6.38 11.23
C ALA A 106 -26.50 -6.06 12.21
N PRO A 107 -26.39 -6.80 13.33
CA PRO A 107 -25.41 -6.50 14.36
C PRO A 107 -24.02 -6.44 13.73
N VAL A 108 -23.27 -5.38 14.05
CA VAL A 108 -21.91 -5.18 13.56
C VAL A 108 -21.11 -6.44 13.89
N LYS A 109 -20.69 -7.16 12.85
CA LYS A 109 -19.98 -8.43 13.01
C LYS A 109 -18.72 -8.22 13.85
N GLN A 110 -18.75 -8.68 15.10
CA GLN A 110 -17.63 -8.56 16.02
C GLN A 110 -16.60 -9.64 15.70
N PHE A 111 -15.53 -9.26 15.00
CA PHE A 111 -14.47 -10.19 14.65
C PHE A 111 -13.63 -10.59 15.87
N HIS A 112 -13.19 -11.84 15.90
CA HIS A 112 -12.19 -12.34 16.85
C HIS A 112 -11.31 -13.40 16.20
N LEU A 113 -10.12 -13.65 16.78
CA LEU A 113 -9.10 -14.51 16.16
C LEU A 113 -9.58 -15.94 15.88
N GLY A 114 -10.43 -16.48 16.77
CA GLY A 114 -11.02 -17.83 16.61
C GLY A 114 -11.85 -18.03 15.35
N MET A 115 -12.32 -16.95 14.70
CA MET A 115 -13.05 -17.03 13.43
C MET A 115 -12.16 -17.36 12.22
N PHE A 116 -10.84 -17.29 12.39
CA PHE A 116 -9.88 -17.43 11.30
C PHE A 116 -9.03 -18.69 11.47
N GLU A 117 -8.77 -19.36 10.36
CA GLU A 117 -7.68 -20.30 10.22
C GLU A 117 -6.45 -19.55 9.70
N ILE A 118 -5.34 -19.62 10.44
CA ILE A 118 -4.10 -18.92 10.10
C ILE A 118 -3.19 -19.86 9.32
N GLY A 119 -2.81 -19.43 8.12
CA GLY A 119 -1.90 -20.11 7.21
C GLY A 119 -0.48 -19.55 7.29
N ARG A 120 0.24 -19.65 6.17
CA ARG A 120 1.65 -19.23 6.06
C ARG A 120 1.82 -17.72 6.24
N PRO A 121 2.99 -17.25 6.74
CA PRO A 121 3.34 -15.84 6.69
C PRO A 121 3.44 -15.36 5.23
N LEU A 122 2.95 -14.15 4.97
CA LEU A 122 3.02 -13.47 3.68
C LEU A 122 4.09 -12.37 3.66
N GLY A 123 4.36 -11.76 4.81
CA GLY A 123 5.36 -10.70 4.93
C GLY A 123 5.57 -10.24 6.37
N LYS A 124 6.67 -9.51 6.57
CA LYS A 124 7.04 -8.87 7.84
C LYS A 124 6.94 -7.35 7.67
N GLY A 125 6.09 -6.72 8.46
CA GLY A 125 5.97 -5.27 8.53
C GLY A 125 6.80 -4.70 9.68
N LYS A 126 6.79 -3.38 9.81
CA LYS A 126 7.54 -2.66 10.86
C LYS A 126 7.09 -3.00 12.30
N PHE A 127 5.79 -3.26 12.49
CA PHE A 127 5.17 -3.46 13.81
C PHE A 127 4.48 -4.82 13.96
N GLY A 128 4.85 -5.78 13.10
CA GLY A 128 4.28 -7.11 13.14
C GLY A 128 4.36 -7.86 11.81
N ARG A 129 3.45 -8.81 11.61
CA ARG A 129 3.51 -9.78 10.51
C ARG A 129 2.15 -9.89 9.80
N VAL A 130 2.18 -10.25 8.53
CA VAL A 130 0.99 -10.51 7.72
C VAL A 130 0.91 -12.00 7.44
N TYR A 131 -0.26 -12.60 7.65
CA TYR A 131 -0.51 -14.02 7.44
C TYR A 131 -1.60 -14.23 6.40
N LEU A 132 -1.49 -15.31 5.63
CA LEU A 132 -2.63 -15.84 4.90
C LEU A 132 -3.65 -16.33 5.92
N ALA A 133 -4.92 -15.99 5.75
CA ALA A 133 -5.98 -16.44 6.63
C ALA A 133 -7.20 -16.87 5.82
N ARG A 134 -8.00 -17.76 6.41
CA ARG A 134 -9.29 -18.17 5.89
C ARG A 134 -10.35 -17.98 6.97
N GLU A 135 -11.42 -17.27 6.67
CA GLU A 135 -12.58 -17.22 7.56
C GLU A 135 -13.24 -18.60 7.61
N ARG A 136 -13.43 -19.14 8.82
CA ARG A 136 -13.91 -20.52 9.02
C ARG A 136 -15.33 -20.75 8.53
N SER A 137 -16.21 -19.77 8.70
CA SER A 137 -17.64 -19.90 8.37
C SER A 137 -17.92 -19.85 6.87
N THR A 138 -17.22 -18.96 6.16
CA THR A 138 -17.47 -18.67 4.75
C THR A 138 -16.45 -19.31 3.82
N GLY A 139 -15.31 -19.76 4.34
CA GLY A 139 -14.16 -20.17 3.54
C GLY A 139 -13.43 -19.00 2.86
N PHE A 140 -13.82 -17.75 3.15
CA PHE A 140 -13.27 -16.56 2.51
C PHE A 140 -11.78 -16.40 2.82
N VAL A 141 -10.95 -16.27 1.79
CA VAL A 141 -9.49 -16.11 1.92
C VAL A 141 -9.15 -14.63 2.02
N CYS A 142 -8.37 -14.28 3.06
CA CYS A 142 -7.94 -12.91 3.33
C CYS A 142 -6.47 -12.87 3.80
N ALA A 143 -5.92 -11.67 3.94
CA ALA A 143 -4.66 -11.43 4.62
C ALA A 143 -4.94 -10.85 6.01
N LEU A 144 -4.34 -11.42 7.06
CA LEU A 144 -4.46 -10.93 8.43
C LEU A 144 -3.16 -10.24 8.85
N LYS A 145 -3.18 -8.90 8.90
CA LYS A 145 -2.05 -8.09 9.39
C LYS A 145 -2.16 -7.96 10.90
N VAL A 146 -1.20 -8.53 11.62
CA VAL A 146 -1.14 -8.57 13.08
C VAL A 146 -0.12 -7.54 13.54
N LEU A 147 -0.56 -6.58 14.36
CA LEU A 147 0.26 -5.51 14.91
C LEU A 147 0.36 -5.62 16.42
N HIS A 148 1.56 -5.50 16.98
CA HIS A 148 1.81 -5.64 18.41
C HIS A 148 1.64 -4.29 19.14
N LYS A 149 0.74 -4.21 20.13
CA LYS A 149 0.40 -2.95 20.83
C LYS A 149 1.60 -2.33 21.54
N ASN A 150 2.44 -3.16 22.15
CA ASN A 150 3.70 -2.77 22.77
C ASN A 150 4.71 -2.19 21.77
N GLU A 151 4.79 -2.71 20.53
CA GLU A 151 5.64 -2.14 19.48
C GLU A 151 5.09 -0.81 18.96
N ILE A 152 3.77 -0.71 18.77
CA ILE A 152 3.09 0.53 18.39
C ILE A 152 3.38 1.63 19.42
N GLN A 153 3.23 1.31 20.71
CA GLN A 153 3.47 2.25 21.83
C GLN A 153 4.93 2.70 21.91
N LYS A 154 5.88 1.75 21.83
CA LYS A 154 7.32 2.06 21.79
C LYS A 154 7.67 2.95 20.59
N GLY A 155 7.03 2.70 19.44
CA GLY A 155 7.20 3.50 18.23
C GLY A 155 6.48 4.85 18.24
N LYS A 156 5.57 5.11 19.20
CA LYS A 156 4.69 6.29 19.24
C LYS A 156 3.86 6.49 17.96
N VAL A 157 3.40 5.38 17.37
CA VAL A 157 2.70 5.36 16.07
C VAL A 157 1.20 5.04 16.17
N GLU A 158 0.60 5.10 17.36
CA GLU A 158 -0.82 4.82 17.58
C GLU A 158 -1.72 5.66 16.69
N LYS A 159 -1.37 6.94 16.52
CA LYS A 159 -2.11 7.88 15.65
C LYS A 159 -2.03 7.48 14.18
N GLN A 160 -0.91 6.91 13.72
CA GLN A 160 -0.75 6.43 12.35
C GLN A 160 -1.60 5.19 12.11
N VAL A 161 -1.56 4.22 13.02
CA VAL A 161 -2.37 2.99 12.92
C VAL A 161 -3.87 3.31 12.94
N ARG A 162 -4.33 4.19 13.85
CA ARG A 162 -5.75 4.60 13.88
C ARG A 162 -6.17 5.27 12.58
N ARG A 163 -5.30 6.13 12.03
CA ARG A 163 -5.56 6.83 10.76
C ARG A 163 -5.60 5.88 9.57
N GLU A 164 -4.69 4.90 9.49
CA GLU A 164 -4.70 3.85 8.46
C GLU A 164 -6.05 3.14 8.47
N ILE A 165 -6.52 2.70 9.65
CA ILE A 165 -7.82 2.04 9.82
C ILE A 165 -8.97 2.95 9.38
N GLU A 166 -9.01 4.19 9.87
CA GLU A 166 -10.10 5.14 9.60
C GLU A 166 -10.19 5.49 8.11
N ILE A 167 -9.06 5.83 7.47
CA ILE A 167 -9.01 6.18 6.06
C ILE A 167 -9.37 4.95 5.22
N GLN A 168 -8.65 3.84 5.39
CA GLN A 168 -8.75 2.68 4.50
C GLN A 168 -10.11 1.98 4.63
N SER A 169 -10.75 2.01 5.81
CA SER A 169 -12.11 1.46 5.99
C SER A 169 -13.15 2.11 5.06
N ASN A 170 -12.92 3.36 4.65
CA ASN A 170 -13.82 4.15 3.80
C ASN A 170 -13.43 4.17 2.30
N LEU A 171 -12.40 3.41 1.91
CA LEU A 171 -11.93 3.33 0.53
C LEU A 171 -12.46 2.07 -0.17
N ARG A 172 -13.04 2.24 -1.36
CA ARG A 172 -13.53 1.17 -2.22
C ARG A 172 -13.13 1.51 -3.66
N HIS A 173 -12.08 0.86 -4.14
CA HIS A 173 -11.57 1.03 -5.51
C HIS A 173 -10.84 -0.25 -5.92
N PRO A 174 -10.97 -0.74 -7.18
CA PRO A 174 -10.33 -1.98 -7.62
C PRO A 174 -8.81 -1.97 -7.46
N ASN A 175 -8.17 -0.81 -7.55
CA ASN A 175 -6.71 -0.67 -7.41
C ASN A 175 -6.23 -0.19 -6.03
N ILE A 176 -7.07 -0.29 -5.01
CA ILE A 176 -6.71 -0.02 -3.61
C ILE A 176 -6.98 -1.30 -2.81
N LEU A 177 -6.00 -1.73 -2.01
CA LEU A 177 -6.13 -2.92 -1.18
C LEU A 177 -7.27 -2.72 -0.16
N GLN A 178 -8.27 -3.58 -0.20
CA GLN A 178 -9.44 -3.40 0.66
C GLN A 178 -9.16 -3.79 2.11
N LEU A 179 -9.61 -2.95 3.05
CA LEU A 179 -9.74 -3.29 4.48
C LEU A 179 -11.19 -3.72 4.74
N TYR A 180 -11.40 -5.00 5.03
CA TYR A 180 -12.72 -5.56 5.31
C TYR A 180 -13.18 -5.27 6.74
N GLY A 181 -12.24 -5.18 7.67
CA GLY A 181 -12.53 -4.95 9.07
C GLY A 181 -11.27 -5.02 9.93
N HIS A 182 -11.44 -4.77 11.22
CA HIS A 182 -10.38 -4.88 12.20
C HIS A 182 -10.93 -5.35 13.54
N PHE A 183 -10.07 -5.90 14.38
CA PHE A 183 -10.36 -6.23 15.78
C PHE A 183 -9.07 -6.16 16.60
N HIS A 184 -9.17 -6.30 17.91
CA HIS A 184 -8.00 -6.32 18.78
C HIS A 184 -8.20 -7.24 19.98
N ASP A 185 -7.10 -7.73 20.55
CA ASP A 185 -7.07 -8.40 21.85
C ASP A 185 -6.29 -7.54 22.86
N SER A 186 -5.88 -8.09 24.00
CA SER A 186 -5.10 -7.36 25.01
C SER A 186 -3.70 -6.96 24.53
N LYS A 187 -3.10 -7.71 23.60
CA LYS A 187 -1.71 -7.56 23.15
C LYS A 187 -1.56 -7.05 21.71
N ARG A 188 -2.56 -7.25 20.85
CA ARG A 188 -2.47 -7.12 19.39
C ARG A 188 -3.66 -6.39 18.78
N VAL A 189 -3.43 -5.78 17.63
CA VAL A 189 -4.44 -5.25 16.70
C VAL A 189 -4.37 -6.08 15.43
N PHE A 190 -5.53 -6.41 14.86
CA PHE A 190 -5.66 -7.26 13.67
C PHE A 190 -6.41 -6.50 12.58
N LEU A 191 -5.84 -6.43 11.38
CA LEU A 191 -6.49 -5.88 10.19
C LEU A 191 -6.80 -7.02 9.21
N ILE A 192 -8.05 -7.09 8.78
CA ILE A 192 -8.55 -8.09 7.83
C ILE A 192 -8.51 -7.44 6.44
N LEU A 193 -7.51 -7.81 5.65
CA LEU A 193 -7.20 -7.19 4.35
C LEU A 193 -7.53 -8.13 3.20
N GLU A 194 -7.77 -7.55 2.02
CA GLU A 194 -7.76 -8.25 0.75
C GLU A 194 -6.46 -9.03 0.55
N PHE A 195 -6.57 -10.26 0.03
CA PHE A 195 -5.40 -11.08 -0.29
C PHE A 195 -4.88 -10.76 -1.70
N ALA A 196 -3.75 -10.07 -1.77
CA ALA A 196 -3.03 -9.82 -3.01
C ALA A 196 -2.08 -10.98 -3.35
N GLY A 197 -2.58 -11.97 -4.10
CA GLY A 197 -1.93 -13.26 -4.26
C GLY A 197 -0.60 -13.28 -5.01
N LYS A 198 -0.26 -12.22 -5.75
CA LYS A 198 1.03 -12.08 -6.44
C LYS A 198 2.07 -11.29 -5.65
N GLY A 199 1.73 -10.79 -4.45
CA GLY A 199 2.70 -10.15 -3.54
C GLY A 199 3.13 -8.74 -3.95
N GLU A 200 4.25 -8.27 -3.40
CA GLU A 200 4.78 -6.91 -3.58
C GLU A 200 5.29 -6.65 -4.99
N LEU A 201 4.88 -5.53 -5.59
CA LEU A 201 5.31 -5.10 -6.92
C LEU A 201 6.82 -4.89 -7.00
N TYR A 202 7.46 -4.45 -5.91
CA TYR A 202 8.92 -4.37 -5.79
C TYR A 202 9.63 -5.67 -6.20
N LYS A 203 9.14 -6.83 -5.73
CA LYS A 203 9.73 -8.14 -6.04
C LYS A 203 9.58 -8.50 -7.52
N HIS A 204 8.47 -8.10 -8.16
CA HIS A 204 8.29 -8.27 -9.60
C HIS A 204 9.28 -7.42 -10.39
N LEU A 205 9.43 -6.14 -10.03
CA LEU A 205 10.36 -5.24 -10.69
C LEU A 205 11.80 -5.71 -10.55
N ARG A 206 12.20 -6.13 -9.34
CA ARG A 206 13.53 -6.68 -9.08
C ARG A 206 13.85 -7.92 -9.90
N ARG A 207 12.87 -8.82 -10.08
CA ARG A 207 13.03 -10.04 -10.87
C ARG A 207 13.11 -9.75 -12.36
N GLU A 208 12.34 -8.79 -12.86
CA GLU A 208 12.30 -8.44 -14.28
C GLU A 208 13.35 -7.39 -14.67
N THR A 209 14.07 -6.82 -13.71
CA THR A 209 15.01 -5.68 -13.80
C THR A 209 14.35 -4.37 -14.20
N LYS A 210 13.48 -4.39 -15.21
CA LYS A 210 12.59 -3.32 -15.65
C LYS A 210 11.37 -3.95 -16.32
N PHE A 211 10.26 -3.24 -16.34
CA PHE A 211 9.06 -3.67 -17.06
C PHE A 211 9.08 -3.23 -18.52
N PRO A 212 8.53 -4.04 -19.43
CA PRO A 212 8.24 -3.58 -20.78
C PRO A 212 7.18 -2.47 -20.74
N GLU A 213 7.23 -1.56 -21.71
CA GLU A 213 6.37 -0.35 -21.70
C GLU A 213 4.88 -0.66 -21.59
N TRP A 214 4.41 -1.74 -22.21
CA TRP A 214 3.01 -2.12 -22.12
C TRP A 214 2.58 -2.43 -20.68
N LYS A 215 3.42 -3.13 -19.92
CA LYS A 215 3.14 -3.52 -18.54
C LYS A 215 3.25 -2.32 -17.60
N ALA A 216 4.29 -1.50 -17.79
CA ALA A 216 4.46 -0.24 -17.07
C ALA A 216 3.25 0.68 -17.29
N ALA A 217 2.78 0.83 -18.53
CA ALA A 217 1.62 1.65 -18.85
C ALA A 217 0.33 1.17 -18.16
N HIS A 218 0.09 -0.14 -18.12
CA HIS A 218 -1.07 -0.70 -17.40
C HIS A 218 -1.03 -0.37 -15.91
N TYR A 219 0.12 -0.53 -15.26
CA TYR A 219 0.28 -0.18 -13.85
C TYR A 219 0.16 1.32 -13.61
N ILE A 220 0.72 2.17 -14.47
CA ILE A 220 0.58 3.63 -14.36
C ILE A 220 -0.86 4.08 -14.56
N ALA A 221 -1.61 3.48 -15.49
CA ALA A 221 -3.03 3.76 -15.66
C ALA A 221 -3.85 3.37 -14.41
N GLN A 222 -3.60 2.18 -13.85
CA GLN A 222 -4.24 1.72 -12.61
C GLN A 222 -3.90 2.61 -11.41
N MET A 223 -2.65 3.03 -11.28
CA MET A 223 -2.22 4.00 -10.27
C MET A 223 -2.94 5.34 -10.45
N ALA A 224 -2.98 5.89 -11.67
CA ALA A 224 -3.63 7.16 -11.94
C ALA A 224 -5.13 7.12 -11.56
N ALA A 225 -5.83 6.04 -11.91
CA ALA A 225 -7.23 5.83 -11.54
C ALA A 225 -7.43 5.77 -10.01
N ALA A 226 -6.56 5.04 -9.29
CA ALA A 226 -6.61 4.96 -7.84
C ALA A 226 -6.32 6.30 -7.15
N LEU A 227 -5.32 7.04 -7.62
CA LEU A 227 -4.98 8.37 -7.10
C LEU A 227 -6.10 9.36 -7.33
N LYS A 228 -6.75 9.33 -8.51
CA LYS A 228 -7.90 10.18 -8.81
C LYS A 228 -9.05 9.91 -7.84
N TYR A 229 -9.31 8.64 -7.52
CA TYR A 229 -10.28 8.25 -6.50
C TYR A 229 -9.90 8.77 -5.11
N LEU A 230 -8.64 8.65 -4.70
CA LEU A 230 -8.14 9.14 -3.41
C LEU A 230 -8.27 10.66 -3.30
N HIS A 231 -7.83 11.40 -4.32
CA HIS A 231 -7.85 12.86 -4.35
C HIS A 231 -9.28 13.40 -4.36
N LYS A 232 -10.22 12.74 -5.04
CA LYS A 232 -11.66 13.05 -4.96
C LYS A 232 -12.23 12.88 -3.55
N LYS A 233 -11.65 11.99 -2.74
CA LYS A 233 -11.97 11.81 -1.32
C LYS A 233 -11.09 12.66 -0.40
N HIS A 234 -10.33 13.62 -0.94
CA HIS A 234 -9.38 14.46 -0.20
C HIS A 234 -8.32 13.67 0.57
N VAL A 235 -7.96 12.47 0.10
CA VAL A 235 -6.91 11.63 0.68
C VAL A 235 -5.66 11.75 -0.17
N MET A 236 -4.53 12.10 0.45
CA MET A 236 -3.20 12.04 -0.17
C MET A 236 -2.47 10.80 0.34
N HIS A 237 -1.77 10.06 -0.54
CA HIS A 237 -1.07 8.84 -0.12
C HIS A 237 0.28 9.15 0.55
N ARG A 238 1.14 9.94 -0.12
CA ARG A 238 2.45 10.43 0.37
C ARG A 238 3.57 9.41 0.60
N ASP A 239 3.39 8.15 0.21
CA ASP A 239 4.43 7.11 0.28
C ASP A 239 4.24 6.09 -0.86
N ILE A 240 4.05 6.61 -2.07
CA ILE A 240 3.91 5.79 -3.28
C ILE A 240 5.30 5.28 -3.66
N LYS A 241 5.45 3.96 -3.66
CA LYS A 241 6.67 3.23 -4.04
C LYS A 241 6.33 1.76 -4.30
N PRO A 242 7.16 1.00 -5.05
CA PRO A 242 6.87 -0.40 -5.37
C PRO A 242 6.68 -1.31 -4.14
N GLU A 243 7.26 -0.98 -3.00
CA GLU A 243 7.17 -1.75 -1.75
C GLU A 243 5.77 -1.65 -1.11
N ASN A 244 5.10 -0.51 -1.29
CA ASN A 244 3.74 -0.26 -0.78
C ASN A 244 2.65 -0.61 -1.81
N ILE A 245 3.03 -1.24 -2.91
CA ILE A 245 2.11 -1.64 -3.96
C ILE A 245 2.14 -3.16 -4.05
N LEU A 246 0.97 -3.79 -3.98
CA LEU A 246 0.80 -5.22 -4.16
C LEU A 246 0.21 -5.53 -5.54
N VAL A 247 0.31 -6.78 -5.95
CA VAL A 247 -0.28 -7.31 -7.17
C VAL A 247 -1.33 -8.36 -6.78
N GLY A 248 -2.57 -8.11 -7.20
CA GLY A 248 -3.71 -8.99 -6.98
C GLY A 248 -3.63 -10.29 -7.76
N ILE A 249 -4.60 -11.17 -7.54
CA ILE A 249 -4.61 -12.52 -8.12
C ILE A 249 -4.68 -12.51 -9.65
N HIS A 250 -5.34 -11.50 -10.24
CA HIS A 250 -5.48 -11.36 -11.69
C HIS A 250 -4.37 -10.51 -12.31
N GLY A 251 -3.40 -10.03 -11.53
CA GLY A 251 -2.31 -9.17 -12.01
C GLY A 251 -2.63 -7.68 -11.96
N GLU A 252 -3.75 -7.30 -11.36
CA GLU A 252 -4.10 -5.91 -11.09
C GLU A 252 -3.29 -5.33 -9.93
N LEU A 253 -2.93 -4.06 -10.04
CA LEU A 253 -2.24 -3.32 -9.01
C LEU A 253 -3.16 -3.02 -7.82
N LYS A 254 -2.63 -3.10 -6.61
CA LYS A 254 -3.31 -2.75 -5.34
C LYS A 254 -2.42 -1.82 -4.51
N ILE A 255 -2.80 -0.56 -4.38
CA ILE A 255 -2.14 0.37 -3.44
C ILE A 255 -2.41 -0.09 -2.01
N ALA A 256 -1.36 -0.23 -1.21
CA ALA A 256 -1.40 -0.62 0.18
C ALA A 256 -0.65 0.40 1.06
N ASP A 257 -0.72 0.20 2.38
CA ASP A 257 -0.03 1.00 3.41
C ASP A 257 -0.41 2.50 3.44
N PHE A 258 -1.55 2.77 4.08
CA PHE A 258 -2.06 4.13 4.31
C PHE A 258 -1.51 4.77 5.60
N GLY A 259 -0.43 4.25 6.19
CA GLY A 259 0.13 4.74 7.45
C GLY A 259 0.63 6.19 7.38
N TRP A 260 0.98 6.66 6.17
CA TRP A 260 1.34 8.05 5.88
C TRP A 260 0.23 8.84 5.22
N SER A 261 -0.91 8.23 4.92
CA SER A 261 -2.00 8.94 4.27
C SER A 261 -2.68 9.91 5.22
N VAL A 262 -3.27 10.96 4.66
CA VAL A 262 -3.99 11.98 5.42
C VAL A 262 -5.25 12.42 4.70
N HIS A 263 -6.30 12.65 5.48
CA HIS A 263 -7.46 13.40 5.00
C HIS A 263 -7.11 14.90 5.06
N ALA A 264 -7.16 15.58 3.91
CA ALA A 264 -6.81 16.99 3.78
C ALA A 264 -7.90 17.75 3.02
N PRO A 265 -9.08 17.96 3.65
CA PRO A 265 -10.16 18.73 3.02
C PRO A 265 -9.75 20.17 2.65
N ASN A 266 -8.77 20.74 3.36
CA ASN A 266 -8.24 22.08 3.09
C ASN A 266 -6.95 22.08 2.23
N GLY A 267 -6.53 20.94 1.68
CA GLY A 267 -5.47 20.84 0.67
C GLY A 267 -4.04 21.26 1.08
N ARG A 268 -3.71 21.47 2.36
CA ARG A 268 -2.41 22.01 2.80
C ARG A 268 -1.81 21.26 4.00
N ARG A 269 -0.52 20.87 3.94
CA ARG A 269 0.21 20.16 5.01
C ARG A 269 1.71 20.49 5.09
N ASN A 270 2.31 20.20 6.26
CA ASN A 270 3.68 20.56 6.68
C ASN A 270 4.57 19.39 7.18
N THR A 271 4.14 18.12 7.05
CA THR A 271 4.91 16.98 7.60
C THR A 271 5.82 16.36 6.54
N MET A 272 7.13 16.28 6.80
CA MET A 272 8.07 15.51 5.99
C MET A 272 7.90 14.01 6.32
N CYS A 273 7.51 13.22 5.32
CA CYS A 273 7.35 11.76 5.42
C CYS A 273 7.47 11.13 4.03
N GLY A 274 7.87 9.86 3.98
CA GLY A 274 8.00 9.08 2.76
C GLY A 274 9.43 8.58 2.55
N THR A 275 9.71 8.12 1.35
CA THR A 275 11.01 7.56 0.95
C THR A 275 11.74 8.56 0.08
N LEU A 276 12.98 8.93 0.44
CA LEU A 276 13.69 10.08 -0.14
C LEU A 276 13.63 10.11 -1.68
N ASP A 277 13.84 8.97 -2.34
CA ASP A 277 13.88 8.87 -3.80
C ASP A 277 12.55 9.21 -4.50
N TYR A 278 11.43 9.20 -3.77
CA TYR A 278 10.08 9.50 -4.27
C TYR A 278 9.56 10.84 -3.78
N LEU A 279 10.32 11.55 -2.94
CA LEU A 279 9.89 12.83 -2.41
C LEU A 279 9.98 13.92 -3.48
N PRO A 280 8.95 14.77 -3.59
CA PRO A 280 8.99 15.92 -4.47
C PRO A 280 9.81 17.06 -3.85
N PRO A 281 10.33 17.99 -4.67
CA PRO A 281 11.20 19.08 -4.20
C PRO A 281 10.54 19.97 -3.14
N GLU A 282 9.23 20.23 -3.24
CA GLU A 282 8.49 21.04 -2.26
C GLU A 282 8.39 20.39 -0.87
N MET A 283 8.58 19.07 -0.75
CA MET A 283 8.66 18.38 0.55
C MET A 283 10.06 18.40 1.16
N LEU A 284 11.09 18.74 0.36
CA LEU A 284 12.48 18.83 0.81
C LEU A 284 12.87 20.26 1.22
N GLN A 285 12.22 21.27 0.65
CA GLN A 285 12.50 22.66 0.97
C GLN A 285 11.88 23.06 2.31
N SER A 286 12.71 23.43 3.28
CA SER A 286 12.31 23.89 4.63
C SER A 286 11.44 25.16 4.64
N ASN A 287 11.34 25.85 3.50
CA ASN A 287 10.83 27.21 3.40
C ASN A 287 9.37 27.24 2.93
N SER A 288 8.89 26.15 2.33
CA SER A 288 7.51 26.00 1.86
C SER A 288 6.83 24.92 2.70
N ASN A 289 6.19 25.34 3.80
CA ASN A 289 5.52 24.44 4.73
C ASN A 289 4.16 23.90 4.20
N TYR A 290 3.95 23.94 2.89
CA TYR A 290 2.67 23.65 2.26
C TYR A 290 2.85 22.85 0.97
N TYR A 291 2.30 21.64 0.97
CA TYR A 291 2.08 20.84 -0.23
C TYR A 291 0.64 20.30 -0.28
N ASN A 292 0.20 19.96 -1.49
CA ASN A 292 -1.14 19.46 -1.84
C ASN A 292 -1.04 18.07 -2.50
N GLU A 293 -2.11 17.60 -3.13
CA GLU A 293 -2.18 16.28 -3.76
C GLU A 293 -1.22 16.08 -4.94
N LYS A 294 -0.62 17.17 -5.45
CA LYS A 294 0.40 17.13 -6.52
C LYS A 294 1.67 16.37 -6.13
N VAL A 295 1.90 16.14 -4.84
CA VAL A 295 3.01 15.28 -4.38
C VAL A 295 2.87 13.85 -4.90
N ASP A 296 1.64 13.32 -4.97
CA ASP A 296 1.40 11.96 -5.47
C ASP A 296 1.65 11.88 -6.99
N LEU A 297 1.48 12.98 -7.74
CA LEU A 297 1.79 13.05 -9.18
C LEU A 297 3.30 12.97 -9.43
N TRP A 298 4.10 13.62 -8.57
CA TRP A 298 5.56 13.47 -8.64
C TRP A 298 5.98 12.03 -8.38
N SER A 299 5.49 11.43 -7.28
CA SER A 299 5.81 10.04 -6.97
C SER A 299 5.32 9.07 -8.05
N LEU A 300 4.22 9.36 -8.76
CA LEU A 300 3.80 8.62 -9.96
C LEU A 300 4.82 8.72 -11.10
N GLY A 301 5.41 9.89 -11.32
CA GLY A 301 6.49 10.09 -12.30
C GLY A 301 7.77 9.33 -11.95
N VAL A 302 8.16 9.35 -10.67
CA VAL A 302 9.30 8.57 -10.15
C VAL A 302 9.05 7.07 -10.34
N LEU A 303 7.85 6.60 -9.99
CA LEU A 303 7.44 5.20 -10.16
C LEU A 303 7.43 4.77 -11.63
N MET A 304 6.93 5.62 -12.53
CA MET A 304 6.96 5.37 -13.97
C MET A 304 8.38 5.23 -14.50
N TYR A 305 9.29 6.12 -14.10
CA TYR A 305 10.69 6.04 -14.47
C TYR A 305 11.30 4.72 -13.96
N GLU A 306 11.10 4.39 -12.69
CA GLU A 306 11.67 3.18 -12.07
C GLU A 306 11.13 1.91 -12.74
N PHE A 307 9.86 1.86 -13.14
CA PHE A 307 9.34 0.74 -13.93
C PHE A 307 10.08 0.56 -15.24
N LEU A 308 10.43 1.63 -15.94
CA LEU A 308 11.03 1.57 -17.27
C LEU A 308 12.54 1.43 -17.24
N VAL A 309 13.20 1.91 -16.19
CA VAL A 309 14.66 1.96 -16.08
C VAL A 309 15.21 0.92 -15.10
N GLY A 310 14.45 0.57 -14.06
CA GLY A 310 14.81 -0.40 -13.03
C GLY A 310 15.35 0.19 -11.73
N GLU A 311 15.64 1.49 -11.73
CA GLU A 311 16.15 2.28 -10.60
C GLU A 311 15.47 3.65 -10.57
N ALA A 312 15.46 4.31 -9.41
CA ALA A 312 14.80 5.61 -9.28
C ALA A 312 15.62 6.71 -9.99
N PRO A 313 14.96 7.73 -10.59
CA PRO A 313 15.64 8.76 -11.41
C PRO A 313 16.69 9.59 -10.68
N PHE A 314 16.58 9.69 -9.35
CA PHE A 314 17.43 10.53 -8.52
C PHE A 314 18.28 9.72 -7.52
N GLU A 315 18.30 8.39 -7.65
CA GLU A 315 19.02 7.49 -6.73
C GLU A 315 20.53 7.79 -6.74
N ASP A 316 21.08 8.12 -5.58
CA ASP A 316 22.50 8.43 -5.35
C ASP A 316 22.75 8.39 -3.82
N THR A 317 23.86 8.96 -3.35
CA THR A 317 24.05 9.33 -1.95
C THR A 317 22.99 10.33 -1.50
N VAL A 318 22.59 10.28 -0.21
CA VAL A 318 21.52 11.14 0.36
C VAL A 318 21.65 12.62 -0.03
N VAL A 319 22.87 13.16 0.03
CA VAL A 319 23.16 14.57 -0.32
C VAL A 319 22.97 14.82 -1.82
N MET A 320 23.42 13.89 -2.66
CA MET A 320 23.27 14.01 -4.12
C MET A 320 21.83 13.78 -4.56
N THR A 321 21.11 12.81 -3.98
CA THR A 321 19.67 12.59 -4.23
C THR A 321 18.88 13.85 -3.94
N HIS A 322 19.11 14.48 -2.77
CA HIS A 322 18.47 15.76 -2.43
C HIS A 322 18.77 16.85 -3.47
N ARG A 323 20.03 17.00 -3.86
CA ARG A 323 20.44 17.98 -4.89
C ARG A 323 19.78 17.70 -6.24
N ARG A 324 19.75 16.44 -6.66
CA ARG A 324 19.15 16.02 -7.94
C ARG A 324 17.65 16.27 -7.95
N ILE A 325 16.93 15.93 -6.88
CA ILE A 325 15.50 16.24 -6.74
C ILE A 325 15.26 17.75 -6.81
N ALA A 326 16.02 18.53 -6.04
CA ALA A 326 15.86 19.99 -5.99
C ALA A 326 16.08 20.69 -7.34
N ARG A 327 16.85 20.07 -8.25
CA ARG A 327 17.16 20.59 -9.59
C ARG A 327 16.44 19.84 -10.72
N CYS A 328 15.66 18.81 -10.39
CA CYS A 328 15.13 17.82 -11.33
C CYS A 328 16.21 17.27 -12.29
N GLU A 329 17.38 16.95 -11.74
CA GLU A 329 18.53 16.44 -12.47
C GLU A 329 18.42 14.92 -12.63
N MET A 330 17.84 14.49 -13.75
CA MET A 330 17.69 13.08 -14.14
C MET A 330 18.13 12.86 -15.59
N THR A 331 18.58 11.63 -15.90
CA THR A 331 18.92 11.23 -17.27
C THR A 331 18.01 10.10 -17.71
N ILE A 332 17.17 10.32 -18.74
CA ILE A 332 16.30 9.26 -19.28
C ILE A 332 17.05 8.49 -20.37
N PRO A 333 17.28 7.17 -20.23
CA PRO A 333 18.05 6.39 -21.19
C PRO A 333 17.48 6.41 -22.62
N GLY A 334 18.36 6.18 -23.61
CA GLY A 334 18.01 6.14 -25.03
C GLY A 334 16.91 5.12 -25.37
N PHE A 335 16.87 3.98 -24.67
CA PHE A 335 15.93 2.89 -24.89
C PHE A 335 14.48 3.19 -24.48
N VAL A 336 14.23 4.25 -23.70
CA VAL A 336 12.86 4.66 -23.33
C VAL A 336 12.23 5.42 -24.49
N SER A 337 10.99 5.08 -24.87
CA SER A 337 10.32 5.71 -26.01
C SER A 337 10.15 7.22 -25.83
N SER A 338 10.01 7.95 -26.94
CA SER A 338 9.78 9.39 -26.92
C SER A 338 8.46 9.73 -26.22
N GLU A 339 7.41 8.91 -26.39
CA GLU A 339 6.13 9.12 -25.73
C GLU A 339 6.21 8.83 -24.21
N ALA A 340 6.97 7.83 -23.78
CA ALA A 340 7.22 7.61 -22.34
C ALA A 340 8.03 8.76 -21.73
N LYS A 341 9.08 9.22 -22.43
CA LYS A 341 9.90 10.38 -22.04
C LYS A 341 9.05 11.64 -21.85
N ASP A 342 8.09 11.89 -22.74
CA ASP A 342 7.17 13.02 -22.65
C ASP A 342 6.35 12.96 -21.35
N LEU A 343 5.72 11.82 -21.05
CA LEU A 343 4.92 11.68 -19.83
C LEU A 343 5.75 11.81 -18.55
N ILE A 344 6.95 11.20 -18.49
CA ILE A 344 7.87 11.35 -17.35
C ILE A 344 8.19 12.82 -17.12
N LYS A 345 8.54 13.57 -18.18
CA LYS A 345 8.88 15.00 -18.08
C LYS A 345 7.71 15.88 -17.66
N ARG A 346 6.47 15.50 -18.01
CA ARG A 346 5.25 16.22 -17.62
C ARG A 346 4.82 15.93 -16.17
N LEU A 347 5.21 14.78 -15.61
CA LEU A 347 4.98 14.44 -14.20
C LEU A 347 6.08 15.01 -13.30
N LEU A 348 7.34 14.89 -13.70
CA LEU A 348 8.52 15.33 -12.95
C LEU A 348 8.86 16.80 -13.25
N VAL A 349 7.92 17.68 -12.91
CA VAL A 349 8.08 19.14 -13.02
C VAL A 349 8.29 19.74 -11.64
N LEU A 350 9.29 20.63 -11.50
CA LEU A 350 9.63 21.29 -10.24
C LEU A 350 8.45 22.06 -9.66
N ASP A 351 7.76 22.82 -10.51
CA ASP A 351 6.55 23.55 -10.16
C ASP A 351 5.34 22.58 -10.08
N PRO A 352 4.76 22.35 -8.87
CA PRO A 352 3.67 21.40 -8.69
C PRO A 352 2.43 21.70 -9.53
N GLU A 353 2.16 22.98 -9.79
CA GLU A 353 0.97 23.43 -10.53
C GLU A 353 1.10 23.19 -12.05
N LYS A 354 2.33 23.01 -12.54
CA LYS A 354 2.62 22.67 -13.94
C LYS A 354 2.64 21.18 -14.22
N ARG A 355 2.52 20.33 -13.20
CA ARG A 355 2.46 18.87 -13.38
C ARG A 355 1.16 18.49 -14.09
N ILE A 356 1.26 17.57 -15.04
CA ILE A 356 0.10 17.03 -15.76
C ILE A 356 -0.94 16.46 -14.78
N PRO A 357 -2.22 16.89 -14.83
CA PRO A 357 -3.25 16.37 -13.94
C PRO A 357 -3.62 14.91 -14.30
N LEU A 358 -4.12 14.15 -13.32
CA LEU A 358 -4.41 12.72 -13.47
C LEU A 358 -5.39 12.42 -14.61
N GLU A 359 -6.36 13.30 -14.86
CA GLU A 359 -7.32 13.20 -15.96
C GLU A 359 -6.65 13.22 -17.34
N GLN A 360 -5.49 13.88 -17.44
CA GLN A 360 -4.71 13.98 -18.67
C GLN A 360 -3.64 12.87 -18.76
N VAL A 361 -3.21 12.30 -17.63
CA VAL A 361 -2.35 11.10 -17.62
C VAL A 361 -3.04 9.92 -18.30
N GLU A 362 -4.31 9.65 -17.94
CA GLU A 362 -5.10 8.56 -18.54
C GLU A 362 -5.30 8.73 -20.06
N LYS A 363 -5.27 9.97 -20.54
CA LYS A 363 -5.44 10.33 -21.97
C LYS A 363 -4.11 10.50 -22.70
N HIS A 364 -2.98 10.29 -22.01
CA HIS A 364 -1.68 10.50 -22.62
C HIS A 364 -1.46 9.49 -23.77
N PRO A 365 -0.89 9.91 -24.93
CA PRO A 365 -0.69 9.02 -26.08
C PRO A 365 0.03 7.72 -25.73
N TRP A 366 1.03 7.77 -24.85
CA TRP A 366 1.75 6.58 -24.36
C TRP A 366 0.83 5.60 -23.62
N ILE A 367 -0.04 6.10 -22.72
CA ILE A 367 -0.98 5.27 -21.97
C ILE A 367 -2.02 4.65 -22.91
N ILE A 368 -2.62 5.44 -23.79
CA ILE A 368 -3.62 4.97 -24.76
C ILE A 368 -3.02 3.89 -25.67
N LYS A 369 -1.83 4.16 -26.23
CA LYS A 369 -1.11 3.23 -27.12
C LYS A 369 -0.91 1.87 -26.49
N HIS A 370 -0.56 1.83 -25.20
CA HIS A 370 -0.20 0.58 -24.53
C HIS A 370 -1.36 -0.09 -23.78
N CYS A 371 -2.36 0.64 -23.31
CA CYS A 371 -3.51 0.04 -22.62
C CYS A 371 -4.57 -0.46 -23.62
N VAL A 372 -4.89 0.32 -24.66
CA VAL A 372 -5.91 -0.09 -25.68
C VAL A 372 -5.37 -1.18 -26.61
N LYS A 373 -4.07 -1.16 -26.94
CA LYS A 373 -3.46 -2.21 -27.78
C LYS A 373 -2.93 -3.40 -26.96
N GLY A 374 -2.60 -3.19 -25.68
CA GLY A 374 -2.01 -4.23 -24.82
C GLY A 374 -3.00 -5.30 -24.37
N GLU A 375 -4.30 -4.99 -24.24
CA GLU A 375 -5.34 -6.00 -24.05
C GLU A 375 -5.33 -7.07 -25.16
N ARG A 376 -5.02 -6.67 -26.41
CA ARG A 376 -4.91 -7.61 -27.54
C ARG A 376 -3.63 -8.44 -27.52
N ALA A 377 -2.56 -7.95 -26.89
CA ALA A 377 -1.27 -8.64 -26.79
C ALA A 377 -1.23 -9.63 -25.61
N SER A 378 -1.76 -9.23 -24.44
CA SER A 378 -1.86 -10.11 -23.26
C SER A 378 -2.76 -11.33 -23.50
N MET A 379 -3.81 -11.17 -24.33
CA MET A 379 -4.65 -12.27 -24.80
C MET A 379 -3.94 -13.24 -25.78
N ARG A 380 -2.83 -12.83 -26.42
CA ARG A 380 -2.04 -13.69 -27.31
C ARG A 380 -1.01 -14.52 -26.53
N ASP A 381 -0.36 -13.94 -25.53
CA ASP A 381 0.60 -14.64 -24.67
C ASP A 381 -0.06 -15.67 -23.73
N SER A 382 -1.32 -15.42 -23.35
CA SER A 382 -2.13 -16.39 -22.58
C SER A 382 -2.70 -17.52 -23.44
N LYS A 383 -2.75 -17.38 -24.78
CA LYS A 383 -3.15 -18.44 -25.71
C LYS A 383 -1.98 -19.31 -26.20
N SER A 384 -0.74 -18.80 -26.17
CA SER A 384 0.45 -19.56 -26.63
C SER A 384 0.95 -20.59 -25.62
N THR A 385 0.45 -20.56 -24.38
CA THR A 385 0.91 -21.44 -23.27
C THR A 385 -0.06 -22.58 -22.94
N GLY A 386 -1.13 -22.78 -23.70
CA GLY A 386 -2.12 -23.84 -23.46
C GLY A 386 -2.56 -24.56 -24.72
N SER A 387 -1.86 -25.62 -25.11
CA SER A 387 -2.40 -26.86 -25.73
C SER A 387 -1.30 -27.65 -26.44
N LYS A 388 -0.78 -28.68 -25.79
CA LYS A 388 -0.38 -29.93 -26.46
C LYS A 388 -0.70 -31.10 -25.53
N SER A 389 -1.88 -31.69 -25.72
CA SER A 389 -2.15 -33.06 -25.28
C SER A 389 -1.45 -34.02 -26.26
N PRO A 390 -0.81 -35.11 -25.79
CA PRO A 390 -0.20 -36.08 -26.69
C PRO A 390 -1.28 -37.04 -27.21
N LEU A 391 -1.46 -37.09 -28.53
CA LEU A 391 -2.12 -38.22 -29.19
C LEU A 391 -1.09 -39.36 -29.32
N GLU A 392 -1.39 -40.51 -28.72
CA GLU A 392 -0.74 -41.78 -29.00
C GLU A 392 -1.00 -42.19 -30.46
N SER A 393 0.07 -42.54 -31.17
CA SER A 393 -0.01 -43.30 -32.41
C SER A 393 1.07 -44.38 -32.40
N SER A 394 0.65 -45.63 -32.20
CA SER A 394 1.50 -46.81 -32.35
C SER A 394 0.73 -47.88 -33.13
N LYS A 395 0.94 -47.90 -34.45
CA LYS A 395 0.74 -49.08 -35.29
C LYS A 395 1.81 -49.08 -36.38
N THR A 396 2.83 -49.91 -36.20
CA THR A 396 3.73 -50.37 -37.26
C THR A 396 3.20 -51.71 -37.79
N PRO A 397 3.19 -51.96 -39.11
CA PRO A 397 3.00 -53.29 -39.66
C PRO A 397 4.36 -54.01 -39.81
N LEU A 398 4.39 -55.29 -39.43
CA LEU A 398 5.47 -56.21 -39.81
C LEU A 398 5.29 -56.61 -41.27
N GLU A 399 6.32 -56.38 -42.08
CA GLU A 399 6.58 -57.15 -43.30
C GLU A 399 7.90 -57.92 -43.14
N THR A 400 7.81 -59.16 -43.58
CA THR A 400 8.77 -60.26 -43.64
C THR A 400 9.87 -60.09 -44.69
N ARG A 401 11.06 -60.64 -44.43
CA ARG A 401 11.94 -61.39 -45.37
C ARG A 401 13.15 -61.97 -44.60
N GLU A 402 13.31 -63.31 -44.59
CA GLU A 402 14.37 -64.11 -45.26
C GLU A 402 15.76 -63.84 -44.62
N GLU A 403 16.46 -64.77 -43.97
CA GLU A 403 16.77 -66.20 -44.22
C GLU A 403 16.81 -67.07 -42.95
#